data_AF-A0A0W8DSG6-F1
#
_entry.id   AF-A0A0W8DSG6-F1
#
_cell.length_a   1.000
_cell.length_b   1.000
_cell.length_c   1.000
_cell.angle_alpha   90.00
_cell.angle_beta   90.00
_cell.angle_gamma   90.00
#
_symmetry.space_group_name_H-M   'P 1'
#
loop_
_entity.id
_entity.type
_entity.pdbx_description
1 polymer ?
#
loop_
_entity_poly.entity_id
_entity_poly.type
_entity_poly.pdbx_seq_one_letter_code
_entity_poly.pdbx_strand_id
1 'polypeptide(L)'
;MLDVLVGTYGYAGLSKIVILGQQRMDLFEKLPMKLENKMMNQWVGDKKSSNEVFKMLELNKGLDNLLTNPNLKMWESFRAKISSQNPEKVPPMISTVLKFYTVKDLSAMLEKAINVPATEKIAAKWQQELTAKIKR
;
A
#
# COMPACT_ATOMS: atom_id res chain seq x y z
N MET A 1 -2.83 22.98 4.77
CA MET A 1 -3.44 22.48 3.50
C MET A 1 -3.54 20.96 3.49
N LEU A 2 -2.47 20.19 3.73
CA LEU A 2 -2.57 18.73 3.81
C LEU A 2 -3.50 18.30 4.96
N ASP A 3 -3.40 18.93 6.13
CA ASP A 3 -4.23 18.58 7.30
C ASP A 3 -5.73 18.76 7.05
N VAL A 4 -6.13 19.79 6.30
CA VAL A 4 -7.53 20.03 5.93
C VAL A 4 -8.04 18.92 5.01
N LEU A 5 -7.25 18.53 4.01
CA LEU A 5 -7.61 17.45 3.08
C LEU A 5 -7.65 16.09 3.78
N VAL A 6 -6.70 15.81 4.67
CA VAL A 6 -6.71 14.59 5.48
C VAL A 6 -7.89 14.60 6.45
N GLY A 7 -8.22 15.73 7.06
CA GLY A 7 -9.39 15.86 7.94
C GLY A 7 -10.72 15.67 7.20
N THR A 8 -10.78 16.01 5.91
CA THR A 8 -12.00 15.89 5.09
C THR A 8 -12.16 14.49 4.49
N TYR A 9 -11.09 13.93 3.93
CA TYR A 9 -11.14 12.70 3.12
C TYR A 9 -10.50 11.49 3.79
N GLY A 10 -9.79 11.67 4.91
CA GLY A 10 -8.88 10.68 5.46
C GLY A 10 -7.70 10.38 4.53
N TYR A 11 -6.70 9.64 5.01
CA TYR A 11 -5.57 9.24 4.16
C TYR A 11 -5.99 8.26 3.06
N ALA A 12 -6.90 7.33 3.36
CA ALA A 12 -7.39 6.36 2.38
C ALA A 12 -8.19 7.02 1.24
N GLY A 13 -9.05 8.00 1.54
CA GLY A 13 -9.80 8.76 0.53
C GLY A 13 -8.89 9.71 -0.25
N LEU A 14 -8.01 10.43 0.44
CA LEU A 14 -7.07 11.34 -0.20
C LEU A 14 -6.10 10.61 -1.13
N SER A 15 -5.62 9.42 -0.74
CA SER A 15 -4.79 8.56 -1.58
C SER A 15 -5.49 8.20 -2.91
N LYS A 16 -6.79 7.86 -2.89
CA LYS A 16 -7.57 7.61 -4.11
C LYS A 16 -7.66 8.85 -4.99
N ILE A 17 -7.92 10.02 -4.41
CA ILE A 17 -7.96 11.31 -5.14
C ILE A 17 -6.62 11.57 -5.83
N VAL A 18 -5.50 11.36 -5.11
CA VAL A 18 -4.14 11.49 -5.67
C VAL A 18 -3.94 10.52 -6.84
N ILE A 19 -4.28 9.24 -6.67
CA ILE A 19 -4.10 8.22 -7.71
C ILE A 19 -4.92 8.54 -8.96
N LEU A 20 -6.16 9.00 -8.80
CA LEU A 20 -6.99 9.46 -9.92
C LEU A 20 -6.40 10.71 -10.58
N GLY A 21 -5.93 11.67 -9.78
CA GLY A 21 -5.27 12.88 -10.29
C GLY A 21 -4.02 12.58 -11.12
N GLN A 22 -3.23 11.58 -10.73
CA GLN A 22 -2.04 11.13 -11.48
C GLN A 22 -2.38 10.60 -12.88
N GLN A 23 -3.61 10.16 -13.12
CA GLN A 23 -4.05 9.73 -14.45
C GLN A 23 -4.42 10.91 -15.35
N ARG A 24 -4.60 12.11 -14.78
CA ARG A 24 -5.03 13.34 -15.47
C ARG A 24 -4.08 14.49 -15.21
N MET A 25 -2.78 14.24 -15.42
CA MET A 25 -1.74 15.26 -15.29
C MET A 25 -1.89 16.41 -16.29
N ASP A 26 -2.65 16.21 -17.38
CA ASP A 26 -3.09 17.24 -18.32
C ASP A 26 -3.98 18.29 -17.65
N LEU A 27 -4.82 17.90 -16.68
CA LEU A 27 -5.73 18.80 -15.97
C LEU A 27 -5.14 19.33 -14.66
N PHE A 28 -4.43 18.47 -13.93
CA PHE A 28 -4.00 18.76 -12.56
C PHE A 28 -2.51 19.10 -12.44
N GLU A 29 -1.80 19.13 -13.57
CA GLU A 29 -0.35 19.34 -13.64
C GLU A 29 0.37 18.51 -12.57
N LYS A 30 1.26 19.12 -11.78
CA LYS A 30 2.04 18.45 -10.73
C LYS A 30 1.33 18.38 -9.37
N LEU A 31 0.07 18.80 -9.25
CA LEU A 31 -0.64 18.81 -7.96
C LEU A 31 -0.72 17.42 -7.31
N PRO A 32 -1.08 16.33 -8.03
CA PRO A 32 -1.17 15.00 -7.43
C PRO A 32 0.19 14.54 -6.87
N MET A 33 1.28 14.77 -7.62
CA MET A 33 2.65 14.43 -7.18
C MET A 33 3.07 15.26 -5.96
N LYS A 34 2.74 16.56 -5.93
CA LYS A 34 3.04 17.42 -4.78
C LYS A 34 2.31 16.93 -3.52
N LEU A 35 1.06 16.49 -3.68
CA LEU A 35 0.24 16.00 -2.57
C LEU A 35 0.72 14.64 -2.06
N GLU A 36 1.03 13.70 -2.97
CA GLU A 36 1.66 12.42 -2.64
C GLU A 36 2.95 12.62 -1.85
N ASN A 37 3.84 13.49 -2.33
CA ASN A 37 5.10 13.79 -1.67
C ASN A 37 4.90 14.39 -0.28
N LYS A 38 3.91 15.27 -0.10
CA LYS A 38 3.58 15.82 1.22
C LYS A 38 3.09 14.73 2.17
N MET A 39 2.18 13.85 1.72
CA MET A 39 1.71 12.71 2.52
C MET A 39 2.88 11.81 2.94
N MET A 40 3.74 11.43 2.00
CA MET A 40 4.89 10.58 2.27
C MET A 40 5.90 11.23 3.23
N ASN A 41 6.22 12.51 3.02
CA ASN A 41 7.16 13.22 3.88
C ASN A 41 6.61 13.39 5.29
N GLN A 42 5.30 13.61 5.43
CA GLN A 42 4.66 13.63 6.74
C GLN A 42 4.77 12.27 7.43
N TRP A 43 4.41 11.17 6.75
CA TRP A 43 4.53 9.83 7.34
C TRP A 43 5.97 9.48 7.73
N VAL A 44 6.96 9.89 6.92
CA VAL A 44 8.38 9.71 7.26
C VAL A 44 8.78 10.56 8.46
N GLY A 45 8.40 11.85 8.49
CA GLY A 45 8.69 12.76 9.59
C GLY A 45 8.08 12.31 10.92
N ASP A 46 6.86 11.79 10.86
CA ASP A 46 6.11 11.21 11.98
C ASP A 46 6.61 9.79 12.36
N LYS A 47 7.65 9.29 11.68
CA LYS A 47 8.25 7.97 11.88
C LYS A 47 7.24 6.83 11.79
N LYS A 48 6.24 6.95 10.91
CA LYS A 48 5.23 5.91 10.70
C LYS A 48 5.87 4.63 10.19
N SER A 49 5.47 3.51 10.77
CA SER A 49 5.81 2.19 10.29
C SER A 49 5.01 1.81 9.03
N SER A 50 5.52 0.85 8.26
CA SER A 50 4.79 0.22 7.16
C SER A 50 3.41 -0.30 7.60
N ASN A 51 3.30 -0.83 8.83
CA ASN A 51 2.05 -1.36 9.38
C ASN A 51 1.04 -0.25 9.67
N GLU A 52 1.48 0.89 10.20
CA GLU A 52 0.60 2.04 10.46
C GLU A 52 0.06 2.62 9.17
N VAL A 53 0.92 2.85 8.17
CA VAL A 53 0.47 3.37 6.88
C VAL A 53 -0.46 2.40 6.16
N PHE A 54 -0.23 1.09 6.27
CA PHE A 54 -1.16 0.06 5.77
C PHE A 54 -2.57 0.22 6.34
N LYS A 55 -2.68 0.47 7.66
CA LYS A 55 -3.97 0.75 8.32
C LYS A 55 -4.57 2.09 7.92
N MET A 56 -3.76 3.15 7.86
CA MET A 56 -4.22 4.51 7.50
C MET A 56 -4.79 4.57 6.08
N LEU A 57 -4.34 3.66 5.22
CA LEU A 57 -4.83 3.47 3.86
C LEU A 57 -5.99 2.46 3.75
N GLU A 58 -6.47 1.97 4.89
CA GLU A 58 -7.59 1.02 5.04
C GLU A 58 -7.36 -0.32 4.35
N LEU A 59 -6.10 -0.71 4.14
CA LEU A 59 -5.75 -1.99 3.50
C LEU A 59 -5.98 -3.19 4.43
N ASN A 60 -6.28 -2.96 5.72
CA ASN A 60 -6.62 -3.98 6.70
C ASN A 60 -8.14 -4.24 6.82
N LYS A 61 -8.97 -3.64 5.97
CA LYS A 61 -10.44 -3.69 6.07
C LYS A 61 -11.10 -4.75 5.19
N GLY A 62 -10.40 -5.30 4.20
CA GLY A 62 -10.96 -6.32 3.30
C GLY A 62 -9.87 -7.11 2.58
N LEU A 63 -9.87 -8.43 2.74
CA LEU A 63 -8.89 -9.30 2.09
C LEU A 63 -9.23 -9.51 0.61
N ASP A 64 -10.51 -9.69 0.29
CA ASP A 64 -10.98 -10.03 -1.06
C ASP A 64 -10.63 -8.97 -2.12
N ASN A 65 -10.59 -7.70 -1.72
CA ASN A 65 -10.25 -6.59 -2.60
C ASN A 65 -8.85 -6.02 -2.34
N LEU A 66 -8.02 -6.67 -1.52
CA LEU A 66 -6.70 -6.13 -1.13
C LEU A 66 -5.81 -5.87 -2.35
N LEU A 67 -5.71 -6.84 -3.27
CA LEU A 67 -4.84 -6.74 -4.44
C LEU A 67 -5.37 -5.80 -5.52
N THR A 68 -6.67 -5.49 -5.51
CA THR A 68 -7.31 -4.55 -6.43
C THR A 68 -7.52 -3.17 -5.81
N ASN A 69 -7.24 -2.99 -4.52
CA ASN A 69 -7.37 -1.72 -3.85
C ASN A 69 -6.29 -0.74 -4.35
N PRO A 70 -6.66 0.40 -4.96
CA PRO A 70 -5.67 1.36 -5.48
C PRO A 70 -4.71 1.88 -4.41
N ASN A 71 -5.14 1.93 -3.15
CA ASN A 71 -4.29 2.36 -2.04
C ASN A 71 -3.09 1.43 -1.79
N LEU A 72 -3.10 0.21 -2.34
CA LEU A 72 -1.96 -0.69 -2.25
C LEU A 72 -0.73 -0.07 -2.93
N LYS A 73 -0.91 0.61 -4.06
CA LYS A 73 0.16 1.33 -4.78
C LYS A 73 0.77 2.43 -3.91
N MET A 74 -0.07 3.20 -3.22
CA MET A 74 0.39 4.27 -2.31
C MET A 74 1.24 3.70 -1.16
N TRP A 75 0.81 2.58 -0.58
CA TRP A 75 1.56 1.89 0.46
C TRP A 75 2.89 1.33 -0.05
N GLU A 76 2.93 0.71 -1.23
CA GLU A 76 4.16 0.22 -1.85
C GLU A 76 5.16 1.36 -2.10
N SER A 77 4.69 2.51 -2.61
CA SER A 77 5.53 3.70 -2.79
C SER A 77 6.10 4.22 -1.46
N PHE A 78 5.28 4.24 -0.39
CA PHE A 78 5.78 4.61 0.93
C PHE A 78 6.87 3.65 1.42
N ARG A 79 6.65 2.33 1.28
CA ARG A 79 7.66 1.31 1.63
C ARG A 79 8.96 1.48 0.85
N ALA A 80 8.88 1.77 -0.45
CA ALA A 80 10.05 2.06 -1.26
C ALA A 80 10.82 3.28 -0.72
N LYS A 81 10.12 4.34 -0.32
CA LYS A 81 10.72 5.56 0.26
C LYS A 81 11.43 5.29 1.59
N ILE A 82 10.79 4.57 2.52
CA ILE A 82 11.46 4.25 3.79
C ILE A 82 12.60 3.24 3.59
N SER A 83 12.49 2.36 2.58
CA SER A 83 13.55 1.41 2.23
C SER A 83 14.76 2.11 1.63
N SER A 84 14.58 3.18 0.86
CA SER A 84 15.72 3.95 0.32
C SER A 84 16.45 4.74 1.40
N GLN A 85 15.79 5.05 2.52
CA GLN A 85 16.38 5.77 3.65
C GLN A 85 17.03 4.84 4.67
N ASN A 86 16.42 3.67 4.92
CA ASN A 86 16.96 2.67 5.82
C ASN A 86 16.48 1.26 5.43
N PRO A 87 17.19 0.57 4.52
CA PRO A 87 16.75 -0.72 3.98
C PRO A 87 16.52 -1.79 5.06
N GLU A 88 17.35 -1.82 6.09
CA GLU A 88 17.32 -2.83 7.14
C GLU A 88 16.08 -2.74 8.05
N LYS A 89 15.43 -1.58 8.08
CA LYS A 89 14.27 -1.33 8.95
C LYS A 89 12.93 -1.60 8.27
N VAL A 90 12.91 -1.96 6.98
CA VAL A 90 11.65 -2.22 6.26
C VAL A 90 11.37 -3.71 6.26
N PRO A 91 10.36 -4.18 7.00
CA PRO A 91 10.03 -5.60 7.00
C PRO A 91 9.56 -6.05 5.61
N PRO A 92 9.73 -7.34 5.24
CA PRO A 92 9.18 -7.90 4.00
C PRO A 92 7.69 -7.62 3.85
N MET A 93 7.18 -7.57 2.60
CA MET A 93 5.83 -7.09 2.31
C MET A 93 4.78 -7.93 3.06
N ILE A 94 4.91 -9.24 2.90
CA ILE A 94 4.05 -10.22 3.57
C ILE A 94 4.12 -10.14 5.10
N SER A 95 5.23 -9.67 5.67
CA SER A 95 5.30 -9.51 7.13
C SER A 95 4.37 -8.42 7.66
N THR A 96 4.09 -7.39 6.86
CA THR A 96 3.07 -6.38 7.22
C THR A 96 1.66 -6.95 7.03
N VAL A 97 1.41 -7.63 5.90
CA VAL A 97 0.09 -8.20 5.57
C VAL A 97 -0.35 -9.24 6.62
N LEU A 98 0.58 -10.08 7.08
CA LEU A 98 0.33 -11.09 8.12
C LEU A 98 0.09 -10.51 9.53
N LYS A 99 0.24 -9.19 9.73
CA LYS A 99 -0.24 -8.53 10.95
C LYS A 99 -1.76 -8.32 10.97
N PHE A 100 -2.40 -8.44 9.80
CA PHE A 100 -3.82 -8.17 9.61
C PHE A 100 -4.62 -9.36 9.11
N TYR A 101 -3.97 -10.27 8.39
CA TYR A 101 -4.60 -11.43 7.78
C TYR A 101 -3.87 -12.71 8.18
N THR A 102 -4.62 -13.81 8.33
CA THR A 102 -4.03 -15.10 8.65
C THR A 102 -3.28 -15.67 7.44
N VAL A 103 -2.29 -16.52 7.67
CA VAL A 103 -1.60 -17.25 6.59
C VAL A 103 -2.59 -18.05 5.75
N LYS A 104 -3.56 -18.71 6.40
CA LYS A 104 -4.58 -19.54 5.74
C LYS A 104 -5.43 -18.72 4.78
N ASP A 105 -6.01 -17.61 5.24
CA ASP A 105 -6.91 -16.81 4.42
C ASP A 105 -6.14 -16.11 3.30
N LEU A 106 -4.93 -15.62 3.59
CA LEU A 106 -4.09 -14.97 2.61
C LEU A 106 -3.65 -15.94 1.50
N SER A 107 -3.23 -17.17 1.83
CA SER A 107 -2.86 -18.18 0.81
C SER A 107 -4.06 -18.51 -0.08
N ALA A 108 -5.23 -18.74 0.51
CA ALA A 108 -6.44 -19.04 -0.26
C ALA A 108 -6.85 -17.89 -1.20
N MET A 109 -6.69 -16.63 -0.77
CA MET A 109 -6.94 -15.47 -1.63
C MET A 109 -5.92 -15.39 -2.77
N LEU A 110 -4.62 -15.59 -2.47
CA LEU A 110 -3.55 -15.53 -3.47
C LEU A 110 -3.67 -16.64 -4.52
N GLU A 111 -4.03 -17.86 -4.12
CA GLU A 111 -4.27 -18.99 -5.03
C GLU A 111 -5.38 -18.67 -6.04
N LYS A 112 -6.46 -18.01 -5.61
CA LYS A 112 -7.52 -17.55 -6.51
C LYS A 112 -7.03 -16.42 -7.40
N ALA A 113 -6.32 -15.44 -6.84
CA ALA A 113 -5.87 -14.24 -7.53
C ALA A 113 -4.80 -14.50 -8.60
N ILE A 114 -4.03 -15.59 -8.49
CA ILE A 114 -3.09 -16.04 -9.53
C ILE A 114 -3.83 -16.39 -10.83
N ASN A 115 -5.07 -16.88 -10.75
CA ASN A 115 -5.86 -17.26 -11.92
C ASN A 115 -6.63 -16.09 -12.55
N VAL A 116 -6.45 -14.86 -12.06
CA VAL A 116 -7.09 -13.65 -12.57
C VAL A 116 -6.03 -12.75 -13.22
N PRO A 117 -6.10 -12.46 -14.54
CA PRO A 117 -5.04 -11.73 -15.24
C PRO A 117 -4.68 -10.37 -14.61
N ALA A 118 -5.66 -9.66 -14.06
CA ALA A 118 -5.45 -8.36 -13.42
C ALA A 118 -4.61 -8.44 -12.12
N THR A 119 -4.60 -9.58 -11.44
CA THR A 119 -3.94 -9.78 -10.14
C THR A 119 -2.83 -10.83 -10.17
N GLU A 120 -2.69 -11.57 -11.27
CA GLU A 120 -1.76 -12.70 -11.41
C GLU A 120 -0.36 -12.35 -10.93
N LYS A 121 0.22 -11.28 -11.48
CA LYS A 121 1.60 -10.88 -11.21
C LYS A 121 1.84 -10.54 -9.74
N ILE A 122 0.94 -9.77 -9.13
CA ILE A 122 1.10 -9.38 -7.73
C ILE A 122 0.82 -10.56 -6.79
N ALA A 123 -0.17 -11.38 -7.12
CA ALA A 123 -0.51 -12.57 -6.36
C ALA A 123 0.63 -13.61 -6.37
N ALA A 124 1.22 -13.88 -7.54
CA ALA A 124 2.37 -14.78 -7.66
C ALA A 124 3.57 -14.32 -6.84
N LYS A 125 3.89 -13.01 -6.89
CA LYS A 125 4.96 -12.42 -6.06
C LYS A 125 4.69 -12.60 -4.57
N TRP A 126 3.47 -12.31 -4.13
CA TRP A 126 3.09 -12.40 -2.72
C TRP A 126 3.05 -13.86 -2.23
N GLN A 127 2.64 -14.80 -3.09
CA GLN A 127 2.65 -16.24 -2.78
C GLN A 127 4.08 -16.76 -2.61
N GLN A 128 5.03 -16.29 -3.43
CA GLN A 128 6.45 -16.62 -3.28
C GLN A 128 7.00 -16.12 -1.95
N GLU A 129 6.74 -14.85 -1.61
CA GLU A 129 7.17 -14.27 -0.33
C GLU A 129 6.54 -14.99 0.88
N LEU A 130 5.26 -15.35 0.79
CA LEU A 130 4.54 -16.09 1.84
C LEU A 130 5.14 -17.47 2.05
N THR A 131 5.37 -18.21 0.97
CA THR A 131 5.98 -19.55 1.02
C THR A 131 7.40 -19.49 1.59
N ALA A 132 8.20 -18.52 1.16
CA ALA A 132 9.55 -18.33 1.68
C ALA A 132 9.57 -18.01 3.18
N LYS A 133 8.52 -17.34 3.69
CA LYS A 133 8.40 -17.02 5.11
C LYS A 133 7.93 -18.19 5.96
N ILE A 134 7.07 -19.07 5.43
CA ILE A 134 6.61 -20.28 6.15
C ILE A 134 7.73 -21.33 6.29
N LYS A 135 8.66 -21.38 5.33
CA LYS A 135 9.80 -22.33 5.33
C LYS A 135 10.97 -21.91 6.23
N ARG A 136 10.96 -20.69 6.78
CA ARG A 136 11.99 -20.14 7.68
C ARG A 136 11.58 -20.34 9.13
#